data_AF-A0A973LCH6-F1
#
_entry.id   AF-A0A973LCH6-F1
#
_cell.length_a   1.000
_cell.length_b   1.000
_cell.length_c   1.000
_cell.angle_alpha   90.00
_cell.angle_beta   90.00
_cell.angle_gamma   90.00
#
_symmetry.space_group_name_H-M   'P 1'
#
loop_
_entity.id
_entity.type
_entity.pdbx_description
1 polymer ?
#
loop_
_entity_poly.entity_id
_entity_poly.type
_entity_poly.pdbx_seq_one_letter_code
_entity_poly.pdbx_strand_id
1 'polypeptide(L)'
;MRGTRLRAAGRGAMPQSEGEPPAGSGLEPADDTGDADDAGDIGGGRRRSSLPSTAVGWAFLLAVVVAVIAANSLLAHWSAKARPHEVGAGPPAQPDPRQATSVAQREFGLLSGGGWAQAWQLWSVTARSALSQDDFVRLNSECRPALGVPYIIDSTASIDDTTVSVAWHQASATGTATVVYENGAWRFTPDAQALAEYRQGADSVIAERKAAGRCR
;
A
#
# COMPACT_ATOMS: atom_id res chain seq x y z
N MET A 1 -9.21 -63.65 -0.69
CA MET A 1 -9.84 -64.00 0.60
C MET A 1 -9.57 -62.87 1.60
N ARG A 2 -10.63 -62.34 2.26
CA ARG A 2 -10.65 -61.42 3.42
C ARG A 2 -9.95 -60.06 3.19
N GLY A 3 -10.60 -58.91 3.06
CA GLY A 3 -11.89 -58.47 3.61
C GLY A 3 -11.68 -57.92 5.03
N THR A 4 -11.49 -56.61 5.18
CA THR A 4 -11.60 -55.95 6.49
C THR A 4 -12.26 -54.59 6.34
N ARG A 5 -13.16 -54.34 7.30
CA ARG A 5 -14.33 -53.48 7.25
C ARG A 5 -14.04 -52.04 7.67
N LEU A 6 -14.94 -51.17 7.20
CA LEU A 6 -15.38 -49.89 7.76
C LEU A 6 -15.12 -49.69 9.26
N ARG A 7 -14.71 -48.47 9.62
CA ARG A 7 -15.27 -47.77 10.80
C ARG A 7 -15.68 -46.35 10.42
N ALA A 8 -16.96 -46.08 10.66
CA ALA A 8 -17.64 -44.84 10.41
C ALA A 8 -17.64 -43.93 11.66
N ALA A 9 -17.92 -42.66 11.40
CA ALA A 9 -18.70 -41.73 12.21
C ALA A 9 -18.18 -41.35 13.61
N GLY A 10 -17.54 -40.18 13.68
CA GLY A 10 -17.53 -39.32 14.86
C GLY A 10 -18.25 -38.02 14.52
N ARG A 11 -19.58 -38.02 14.59
CA ARG A 11 -20.45 -36.85 14.42
C ARG A 11 -20.52 -36.12 15.78
N GLY A 12 -19.63 -35.17 15.99
CA GLY A 12 -19.63 -34.30 17.17
C GLY A 12 -20.75 -33.27 17.06
N ALA A 13 -21.71 -33.33 17.98
CA ALA A 13 -22.78 -32.36 18.12
C ALA A 13 -22.20 -31.02 18.62
N MET A 14 -22.46 -29.94 17.88
CA MET A 14 -22.30 -28.56 18.36
C MET A 14 -23.52 -28.20 19.23
N PRO A 15 -23.35 -27.67 20.45
CA PRO A 15 -24.46 -27.11 21.20
C PRO A 15 -24.96 -25.83 20.51
N GLN A 16 -26.27 -25.78 20.25
CA GLN A 16 -26.97 -24.57 19.85
C GLN A 16 -26.99 -23.61 21.05
N SER A 17 -26.35 -22.46 20.90
CA SER A 17 -26.52 -21.33 21.81
C SER A 17 -27.57 -20.41 21.20
N GLU A 18 -28.82 -20.67 21.54
CA GLU A 18 -29.95 -19.80 21.27
C GLU A 18 -29.79 -18.52 22.11
N GLY A 19 -29.29 -17.46 21.47
CA GLY A 19 -29.21 -16.11 22.03
C GLY A 19 -30.27 -15.24 21.36
N GLU A 20 -31.42 -15.16 22.02
CA GLU A 20 -32.58 -14.33 21.67
C GLU A 20 -32.22 -12.83 21.73
N PRO A 21 -32.50 -12.02 20.68
CA PRO A 21 -32.32 -10.57 20.74
C PRO A 21 -33.55 -9.90 21.40
N PRO A 22 -33.39 -8.96 22.34
CA PRO A 22 -34.51 -8.15 22.79
C PRO A 22 -34.94 -7.17 21.69
N ALA A 23 -36.24 -7.21 21.41
CA ALA A 23 -36.97 -6.23 20.63
C ALA A 23 -36.83 -4.84 21.26
N GLY A 24 -36.08 -3.96 20.59
CA GLY A 24 -36.02 -2.53 20.89
C GLY A 24 -36.92 -1.76 19.93
N SER A 25 -38.18 -1.60 20.33
CA SER A 25 -39.11 -0.61 19.76
C SER A 25 -38.65 0.80 20.15
N GLY A 26 -38.50 1.68 19.16
CA GLY A 26 -38.13 3.08 19.38
C GLY A 26 -38.40 3.92 18.14
N LEU A 27 -39.68 4.21 17.93
CA LEU A 27 -40.17 5.28 17.06
C LEU A 27 -39.64 6.63 17.58
N GLU A 28 -39.02 7.42 16.71
CA GLU A 28 -39.17 8.88 16.68
C GLU A 28 -38.64 9.43 15.34
N PRO A 29 -39.52 9.87 14.41
CA PRO A 29 -39.15 10.76 13.34
C PRO A 29 -39.37 12.20 13.81
N ALA A 30 -38.28 12.97 13.93
CA ALA A 30 -38.38 14.43 13.98
C ALA A 30 -38.15 14.97 12.57
N ASP A 31 -39.24 15.49 12.02
CA ASP A 31 -39.22 16.56 11.03
C ASP A 31 -38.24 17.66 11.45
N ASP A 32 -37.35 18.07 10.55
CA ASP A 32 -36.95 19.47 10.49
C ASP A 32 -36.77 19.89 9.03
N THR A 33 -37.85 20.44 8.51
CA THR A 33 -37.89 21.30 7.34
C THR A 33 -37.26 22.65 7.68
N GLY A 34 -36.16 22.99 7.02
CA GLY A 34 -35.64 24.36 6.97
C GLY A 34 -34.82 24.51 5.69
N ASP A 35 -35.44 25.09 4.65
CA ASP A 35 -35.14 26.42 4.13
C ASP A 35 -33.77 26.47 3.41
N ALA A 36 -33.76 26.44 2.07
CA ALA A 36 -34.04 27.56 1.17
C ALA A 36 -32.82 28.47 0.97
N ASP A 37 -32.53 28.68 -0.31
CA ASP A 37 -31.82 29.82 -0.90
C ASP A 37 -30.34 30.04 -0.56
N ASP A 38 -29.46 29.66 -1.49
CA ASP A 38 -28.54 30.67 -2.05
C ASP A 38 -28.10 30.30 -3.48
N ALA A 39 -28.87 30.78 -4.44
CA ALA A 39 -28.51 30.83 -5.85
C ALA A 39 -27.57 32.02 -6.10
N GLY A 40 -26.28 31.83 -5.79
CA GLY A 40 -25.23 32.77 -6.14
C GLY A 40 -24.77 32.63 -7.59
N ASP A 41 -25.58 33.15 -8.52
CA ASP A 41 -25.19 33.52 -9.88
C ASP A 41 -24.15 34.65 -9.81
N ILE A 42 -22.88 34.35 -10.10
CA ILE A 42 -21.89 35.38 -10.45
C ILE A 42 -21.13 34.94 -11.71
N GLY A 43 -21.58 35.49 -12.84
CA GLY A 43 -20.68 36.32 -13.63
C GLY A 43 -19.95 35.62 -14.76
N GLY A 44 -20.65 35.52 -15.90
CA GLY A 44 -20.03 35.37 -17.20
C GLY A 44 -19.05 36.52 -17.49
N GLY A 45 -17.76 36.21 -17.43
CA GLY A 45 -16.67 37.10 -17.82
C GLY A 45 -15.98 36.61 -19.09
N ARG A 46 -16.63 36.75 -20.25
CA ARG A 46 -15.97 36.67 -21.56
C ARG A 46 -14.93 37.79 -21.65
N ARG A 47 -13.64 37.46 -21.53
CA ARG A 47 -12.55 38.33 -22.01
C ARG A 47 -11.71 37.56 -23.02
N ARG A 48 -12.08 37.75 -24.29
CA ARG A 48 -11.14 37.67 -25.41
C ARG A 48 -10.08 38.74 -25.17
N SER A 49 -8.83 38.32 -24.99
CA SER A 49 -7.69 39.21 -25.13
C SER A 49 -6.64 38.48 -25.96
N SER A 50 -6.47 39.01 -27.15
CA SER A 50 -5.46 38.70 -28.15
C SER A 50 -4.03 38.84 -27.60
N LEU A 51 -3.14 37.98 -28.11
CA LEU A 51 -1.68 37.97 -27.95
C LEU A 51 -1.04 39.35 -28.23
N PRO A 52 0.12 39.64 -27.62
CA PRO A 52 1.29 39.81 -28.48
C PRO A 52 2.56 39.11 -27.99
N SER A 53 3.18 38.44 -28.96
CA SER A 53 4.62 38.31 -29.21
C SER A 53 5.58 38.92 -28.18
N THR A 54 6.23 38.05 -27.39
CA THR A 54 7.57 38.32 -26.83
C THR A 54 8.52 37.18 -27.15
N ALA A 55 8.55 36.79 -28.42
CA ALA A 55 9.58 35.94 -29.01
C ALA A 55 10.85 36.76 -29.31
N VAL A 56 11.52 37.30 -28.28
CA VAL A 56 12.87 37.93 -28.43
C VAL A 56 13.79 37.67 -27.22
N GLY A 57 13.27 37.20 -26.08
CA GLY A 57 14.06 37.05 -24.84
C GLY A 57 14.90 35.77 -24.69
N TRP A 58 14.74 34.78 -25.56
CA TRP A 58 15.33 33.44 -25.37
C TRP A 58 16.70 33.22 -26.02
N ALA A 59 17.12 34.08 -26.94
CA ALA A 59 18.38 33.90 -27.66
C ALA A 59 19.63 34.28 -26.84
N PHE A 60 19.51 35.16 -25.85
CA PHE A 60 20.67 35.66 -25.09
C PHE A 60 21.06 34.80 -23.88
N LEU A 61 20.16 33.96 -23.34
CA LEU A 61 20.49 33.06 -22.22
C LEU A 61 21.23 31.78 -22.66
N LEU A 62 21.07 31.35 -23.92
CA LEU A 62 21.77 30.16 -24.44
C LEU A 62 23.28 30.40 -24.68
N ALA A 63 23.69 31.63 -25.01
CA ALA A 63 25.10 31.91 -25.33
C ALA A 63 26.02 31.90 -24.08
N VAL A 64 25.52 32.27 -22.90
CA VAL A 64 26.34 32.33 -21.68
C VAL A 64 26.53 30.95 -21.05
N VAL A 65 25.55 30.05 -21.15
CA VAL A 65 25.67 28.67 -20.61
C VAL A 65 26.66 27.82 -21.41
N VAL A 66 26.73 27.98 -22.73
CA VAL A 66 27.68 27.23 -23.58
C VAL A 66 29.14 27.62 -23.29
N ALA A 67 29.42 28.89 -22.99
CA ALA A 67 30.77 29.35 -22.70
C ALA A 67 31.31 28.84 -21.34
N VAL A 68 30.46 28.67 -20.34
CA VAL A 68 30.87 28.14 -19.01
C VAL A 68 31.12 26.63 -19.05
N ILE A 69 30.45 25.88 -19.93
CA ILE A 69 30.66 24.43 -20.08
C ILE A 69 32.00 24.11 -20.79
N ALA A 70 32.41 24.94 -21.75
CA ALA A 70 33.65 24.70 -22.51
C ALA A 70 34.93 24.92 -21.69
N ALA A 71 34.93 25.86 -20.73
CA ALA A 71 36.12 26.17 -19.93
C ALA A 71 36.45 25.10 -18.85
N ASN A 72 35.47 24.32 -18.39
CA ASN A 72 35.69 23.26 -17.40
C ASN A 72 36.15 21.92 -17.98
N SER A 73 36.20 21.78 -19.30
CA SER A 73 36.53 20.51 -19.96
C SER A 73 38.03 20.28 -20.16
N LEU A 74 38.88 21.27 -19.88
CA LEU A 74 40.33 21.21 -20.14
C LEU A 74 41.21 20.90 -18.91
N LEU A 75 40.64 20.76 -17.71
CA LEU A 75 41.39 20.40 -16.48
C LEU A 75 41.14 18.96 -16.00
N ALA A 76 40.26 18.19 -16.65
CA ALA A 76 39.93 16.83 -16.23
C ALA A 76 40.76 15.71 -16.91
N HIS A 77 41.69 16.06 -17.81
CA HIS A 77 42.37 15.08 -18.68
C HIS A 77 43.67 14.48 -18.13
N TRP A 78 44.06 14.78 -16.89
CA TRP A 78 45.34 14.36 -16.29
C TRP A 78 45.22 13.56 -14.98
N SER A 79 44.04 12.98 -14.69
CA SER A 79 43.91 12.04 -13.58
C SER A 79 44.11 10.60 -14.06
N ALA A 80 45.36 10.17 -13.92
CA ALA A 80 45.82 8.82 -13.58
C ALA A 80 44.90 7.65 -13.98
N LYS A 81 45.47 6.82 -14.85
CA LYS A 81 45.06 5.46 -15.20
C LYS A 81 45.06 4.55 -13.94
N ALA A 82 44.12 4.77 -13.03
CA ALA A 82 43.81 3.83 -11.97
C ALA A 82 43.22 2.59 -12.65
N ARG A 83 43.96 1.48 -12.61
CA ARG A 83 43.45 0.18 -13.03
C ARG A 83 42.14 -0.02 -12.26
N PRO A 84 41.03 -0.42 -12.91
CA PRO A 84 39.85 -0.84 -12.19
C PRO A 84 40.32 -1.91 -11.19
N HIS A 85 40.28 -1.60 -9.90
CA HIS A 85 40.28 -2.65 -8.91
C HIS A 85 39.00 -3.41 -9.18
N GLU A 86 39.14 -4.54 -9.86
CA GLU A 86 38.15 -5.60 -9.88
C GLU A 86 38.01 -6.02 -8.42
N VAL A 87 37.11 -5.34 -7.71
CA VAL A 87 36.64 -5.78 -6.40
C VAL A 87 36.03 -7.13 -6.70
N GLY A 88 36.81 -8.19 -6.44
CA GLY A 88 36.33 -9.56 -6.59
C GLY A 88 34.97 -9.61 -5.92
N ALA A 89 33.95 -9.99 -6.68
CA ALA A 89 32.60 -10.12 -6.18
C ALA A 89 32.68 -11.09 -5.00
N GLY A 90 32.66 -10.53 -3.79
CA GLY A 90 32.52 -11.33 -2.58
C GLY A 90 31.25 -12.17 -2.71
N PRO A 91 31.16 -13.29 -1.99
CA PRO A 91 29.93 -14.06 -1.92
C PRO A 91 28.74 -13.11 -1.72
N PRO A 92 27.61 -13.31 -2.43
CA PRO A 92 26.45 -12.45 -2.26
C PRO A 92 26.13 -12.36 -0.76
N ALA A 93 26.05 -11.14 -0.24
CA ALA A 93 25.78 -10.92 1.16
C ALA A 93 24.49 -11.66 1.51
N GLN A 94 24.55 -12.50 2.55
CA GLN A 94 23.37 -13.21 3.03
C GLN A 94 22.33 -12.17 3.50
N PRO A 95 21.02 -12.43 3.29
CA PRO A 95 19.98 -11.53 3.75
C PRO A 95 20.07 -11.37 5.28
N ASP A 96 20.07 -10.13 5.80
CA ASP A 96 19.96 -9.89 7.25
C ASP A 96 18.47 -9.86 7.63
N PRO A 97 17.95 -10.81 8.43
CA PRO A 97 16.54 -10.85 8.83
C PRO A 97 16.09 -9.60 9.59
N ARG A 98 17.00 -8.84 10.22
CA ARG A 98 16.64 -7.57 10.90
C ARG A 98 16.14 -6.52 9.92
N GLN A 99 16.57 -6.57 8.66
CA GLN A 99 16.05 -5.69 7.62
C GLN A 99 14.60 -6.03 7.26
N ALA A 100 14.18 -7.30 7.41
CA ALA A 100 12.80 -7.70 7.19
C ALA A 100 11.84 -6.99 8.16
N THR A 101 12.19 -6.93 9.45
CA THR A 101 11.43 -6.18 10.46
C THR A 101 11.33 -4.70 10.12
N SER A 102 12.41 -4.08 9.61
CA SER A 102 12.39 -2.68 9.18
C SER A 102 11.45 -2.44 7.99
N VAL A 103 11.38 -3.38 7.03
CA VAL A 103 10.42 -3.31 5.92
C VAL A 103 8.98 -3.37 6.43
N ALA A 104 8.67 -4.27 7.36
CA ALA A 104 7.34 -4.37 7.97
C ALA A 104 6.97 -3.09 8.74
N GLN A 105 7.89 -2.53 9.55
CA GLN A 105 7.66 -1.27 10.25
C GLN A 105 7.35 -0.12 9.29
N ARG A 106 8.08 -0.05 8.17
CA ARG A 106 7.85 0.97 7.14
C ARG A 106 6.50 0.79 6.45
N GLU A 107 6.14 -0.43 6.08
CA GLU A 107 4.82 -0.75 5.51
C GLU A 107 3.69 -0.27 6.42
N PHE A 108 3.74 -0.71 7.68
CA PHE A 108 2.76 -0.36 8.70
C PHE A 108 2.67 1.13 9.00
N GLY A 109 3.81 1.83 9.03
CA GLY A 109 3.85 3.28 9.13
C GLY A 109 3.18 3.98 7.95
N LEU A 110 3.38 3.47 6.73
CA LEU A 110 2.73 3.99 5.53
C LEU A 110 1.22 3.73 5.54
N LEU A 111 0.78 2.52 5.92
CA LEU A 111 -0.65 2.18 6.00
C LEU A 111 -1.39 3.05 7.01
N SER A 112 -0.84 3.20 8.22
CA SER A 112 -1.42 4.05 9.28
C SER A 112 -1.33 5.55 8.97
N GLY A 113 -0.35 5.96 8.15
CA GLY A 113 -0.16 7.34 7.70
C GLY A 113 -0.87 7.72 6.40
N GLY A 114 -1.55 6.78 5.73
CA GLY A 114 -2.23 7.03 4.45
C GLY A 114 -1.32 7.01 3.20
N GLY A 115 -0.07 6.58 3.33
CA GLY A 115 0.89 6.40 2.24
C GLY A 115 0.67 5.12 1.43
N TRP A 116 -0.57 4.89 0.97
CA TRP A 116 -0.97 3.60 0.38
C TRP A 116 -0.23 3.24 -0.91
N ALA A 117 0.07 4.22 -1.76
CA ALA A 117 0.84 3.98 -2.98
C ALA A 117 2.26 3.49 -2.65
N GLN A 118 2.92 4.12 -1.68
CA GLN A 118 4.26 3.78 -1.23
C GLN A 118 4.27 2.43 -0.49
N ALA A 119 3.23 2.11 0.28
CA ALA A 119 3.05 0.82 0.92
C ALA A 119 3.02 -0.31 -0.14
N TRP A 120 2.17 -0.15 -1.16
CA TRP A 120 2.09 -1.11 -2.27
C TRP A 120 3.45 -1.33 -2.99
N GLN A 121 4.33 -0.33 -3.04
CA GLN A 121 5.67 -0.48 -3.63
C GLN A 121 6.62 -1.35 -2.79
N LEU A 122 6.34 -1.55 -1.50
CA LEU A 122 7.10 -2.46 -0.65
C LEU A 122 6.73 -3.92 -0.86
N TRP A 123 5.63 -4.19 -1.55
CA TRP A 123 5.10 -5.53 -1.71
C TRP A 123 5.97 -6.42 -2.60
N SER A 124 5.92 -7.72 -2.34
CA SER A 124 6.54 -8.74 -3.19
C SER A 124 5.93 -8.72 -4.59
N VAL A 125 6.64 -9.24 -5.58
CA VAL A 125 6.15 -9.37 -6.96
C VAL A 125 4.84 -10.15 -6.98
N THR A 126 4.76 -11.25 -6.21
CA THR A 126 3.55 -12.07 -6.09
C THR A 126 2.41 -11.32 -5.43
N ALA A 127 2.66 -10.52 -4.39
CA ALA A 127 1.60 -9.72 -3.77
C ALA A 127 1.09 -8.61 -4.70
N ARG A 128 1.98 -7.95 -5.45
CA ARG A 128 1.62 -6.90 -6.43
C ARG A 128 0.79 -7.41 -7.61
N SER A 129 0.79 -8.71 -7.89
CA SER A 129 -0.09 -9.29 -8.92
C SER A 129 -1.53 -9.50 -8.44
N ALA A 130 -1.79 -9.41 -7.13
CA ALA A 130 -3.14 -9.58 -6.59
C ALA A 130 -4.05 -8.38 -6.85
N LEU A 131 -3.49 -7.16 -6.92
CA LEU A 131 -4.23 -5.93 -7.15
C LEU A 131 -3.29 -4.84 -7.67
N SER A 132 -3.76 -4.04 -8.63
CA SER A 132 -2.99 -2.91 -9.15
C SER A 132 -2.75 -1.85 -8.07
N GLN A 133 -1.72 -1.01 -8.23
CA GLN A 133 -1.45 0.08 -7.29
C GLN A 133 -2.64 1.05 -7.22
N ASP A 134 -3.20 1.43 -8.36
CA ASP A 134 -4.32 2.37 -8.44
C ASP A 134 -5.57 1.81 -7.77
N ASP A 135 -5.86 0.51 -7.96
CA ASP A 135 -6.97 -0.15 -7.29
C ASP A 135 -6.74 -0.28 -5.78
N PHE A 136 -5.51 -0.53 -5.34
CA PHE A 136 -5.17 -0.55 -3.92
C PHE A 136 -5.35 0.84 -3.28
N VAL A 137 -4.90 1.89 -3.96
CA VAL A 137 -5.11 3.27 -3.51
C VAL A 137 -6.60 3.62 -3.50
N ARG A 138 -7.36 3.27 -4.55
CA ARG A 138 -8.81 3.49 -4.60
C ARG A 138 -9.53 2.78 -3.46
N LEU A 139 -9.25 1.50 -3.25
CA LEU A 139 -9.82 0.69 -2.17
C LEU A 139 -9.60 1.34 -0.80
N ASN A 140 -8.37 1.79 -0.49
CA ASN A 140 -8.08 2.40 0.81
C ASN A 140 -8.58 3.86 0.91
N SER A 141 -8.73 4.55 -0.21
CA SER A 141 -9.31 5.91 -0.25
C SER A 141 -10.82 5.88 -0.02
N GLU A 142 -11.52 4.91 -0.62
CA GLU A 142 -12.97 4.74 -0.45
C GLU A 142 -13.31 4.07 0.87
N CYS A 143 -12.55 3.05 1.26
CA CYS A 143 -12.73 2.34 2.53
C CYS A 143 -11.62 2.73 3.49
N ARG A 144 -11.66 3.99 3.94
CA ARG A 144 -10.63 4.61 4.77
C ARG A 144 -10.39 3.82 6.05
N PRO A 145 -9.24 3.14 6.19
CA PRO A 145 -8.89 2.54 7.47
C PRO A 145 -8.66 3.63 8.52
N ALA A 146 -8.62 3.25 9.80
CA ALA A 146 -8.37 4.16 10.90
C ALA A 146 -6.94 4.74 10.82
N LEU A 147 -6.82 5.92 10.22
CA LEU A 147 -5.55 6.65 10.11
C LEU A 147 -5.09 7.13 11.49
N GLY A 148 -3.78 7.21 11.68
CA GLY A 148 -3.16 7.62 12.95
C GLY A 148 -3.20 6.56 14.06
N VAL A 149 -3.88 5.43 13.84
CA VAL A 149 -3.80 4.26 14.72
C VAL A 149 -2.65 3.38 14.23
N PRO A 150 -1.54 3.26 14.99
CA PRO A 150 -0.38 2.52 14.56
C PRO A 150 -0.68 1.01 14.55
N TYR A 151 -0.07 0.31 13.59
CA TYR A 151 0.13 -1.13 13.72
C TYR A 151 1.33 -1.36 14.63
N ILE A 152 1.21 -2.31 15.54
CA ILE A 152 2.26 -2.73 16.45
C ILE A 152 2.70 -4.13 16.04
N ILE A 153 4.02 -4.33 15.89
CA ILE A 153 4.59 -5.65 15.67
C ILE A 153 4.72 -6.34 17.02
N ASP A 154 4.00 -7.44 17.22
CA ASP A 154 4.03 -8.23 18.45
C ASP A 154 5.25 -9.15 18.49
N SER A 155 5.54 -9.80 17.36
CA SER A 155 6.68 -10.70 17.22
C SER A 155 7.07 -10.90 15.77
N THR A 156 8.31 -11.33 15.57
CA THR A 156 8.83 -11.77 14.27
C THR A 156 9.49 -13.12 14.41
N ALA A 157 9.33 -14.02 13.44
CA ALA A 157 10.01 -15.31 13.42
C ALA A 157 10.57 -15.60 12.02
N SER A 158 11.84 -15.98 11.95
CA SER A 158 12.41 -16.52 10.72
C SER A 158 11.79 -17.89 10.42
N ILE A 159 11.17 -18.02 9.25
CA ILE A 159 10.69 -19.30 8.72
C ILE A 159 11.85 -20.02 8.03
N ASP A 160 12.61 -19.26 7.24
CA ASP A 160 13.84 -19.68 6.55
C ASP A 160 14.76 -18.45 6.33
N ASP A 161 15.88 -18.64 5.63
CA ASP A 161 16.88 -17.59 5.37
C ASP A 161 16.33 -16.41 4.54
N THR A 162 15.21 -16.61 3.85
CA THR A 162 14.60 -15.65 2.94
C THR A 162 13.18 -15.25 3.33
N THR A 163 12.66 -15.74 4.45
CA THR A 163 11.27 -15.51 4.85
C THR A 163 11.16 -15.27 6.35
N VAL A 164 10.53 -14.15 6.72
CA VAL A 164 10.22 -13.78 8.10
C VAL A 164 8.71 -13.62 8.24
N SER A 165 8.09 -14.26 9.23
CA SER A 165 6.72 -13.97 9.64
C SER A 165 6.68 -12.80 10.62
N VAL A 166 5.61 -12.01 10.55
CA VAL A 166 5.37 -10.85 11.39
C VAL A 166 3.95 -10.95 11.94
N ALA A 167 3.83 -11.09 13.26
CA ALA A 167 2.54 -10.96 13.95
C ALA A 167 2.34 -9.50 14.36
N TRP A 168 1.13 -9.00 14.19
CA TRP A 168 0.81 -7.60 14.45
C TRP A 168 -0.60 -7.41 14.99
N HIS A 169 -0.82 -6.26 15.62
CA HIS A 169 -2.14 -5.76 15.94
C HIS A 169 -2.30 -4.27 15.62
N GLN A 170 -3.53 -3.84 15.38
CA GLN A 170 -3.95 -2.45 15.21
C GLN A 170 -5.31 -2.28 15.89
N ALA A 171 -5.37 -1.47 16.95
CA ALA A 171 -6.52 -1.44 17.86
C ALA A 171 -6.90 -2.86 18.33
N SER A 172 -8.12 -3.33 18.04
CA SER A 172 -8.58 -4.69 18.36
C SER A 172 -8.34 -5.72 17.25
N ALA A 173 -7.88 -5.28 16.07
CA ALA A 173 -7.58 -6.18 14.97
C ALA A 173 -6.19 -6.79 15.14
N THR A 174 -6.07 -8.08 14.90
CA THR A 174 -4.79 -8.81 14.89
C THR A 174 -4.60 -9.48 13.55
N GLY A 175 -3.36 -9.74 13.18
CA GLY A 175 -3.05 -10.41 11.94
C GLY A 175 -1.64 -10.93 11.87
N THR A 176 -1.33 -11.54 10.74
CA THR A 176 0.03 -11.93 10.39
C THR A 176 0.37 -11.36 9.03
N ALA A 177 1.65 -11.28 8.71
CA ALA A 177 2.16 -10.99 7.39
C ALA A 177 3.48 -11.74 7.22
N THR A 178 3.97 -11.82 5.99
CA THR A 178 5.33 -12.31 5.74
C THR A 178 6.15 -11.23 5.07
N VAL A 179 7.46 -11.27 5.29
CA VAL A 179 8.43 -10.46 4.58
C VAL A 179 9.40 -11.42 3.92
N VAL A 180 9.52 -11.33 2.59
CA VAL A 180 10.27 -12.26 1.75
C VAL A 180 11.46 -11.56 1.11
N TYR A 181 12.61 -12.22 1.03
CA TYR A 181 13.78 -11.69 0.34
C TYR A 181 13.74 -12.14 -1.13
N GLU A 182 13.51 -11.20 -2.04
CA GLU A 182 13.46 -11.46 -3.48
C GLU A 182 14.14 -10.32 -4.24
N ASN A 183 14.80 -10.65 -5.36
CA ASN A 183 15.46 -9.67 -6.22
C ASN A 183 16.44 -8.75 -5.46
N GLY A 184 17.15 -9.30 -4.46
CA GLY A 184 18.11 -8.56 -3.65
C GLY A 184 17.52 -7.61 -2.62
N ALA A 185 16.21 -7.71 -2.31
CA ALA A 185 15.56 -6.87 -1.31
C ALA A 185 14.48 -7.61 -0.52
N TRP A 186 14.31 -7.24 0.75
CA TRP A 186 13.16 -7.64 1.54
C TRP A 186 11.88 -6.95 1.06
N ARG A 187 10.80 -7.72 0.92
CA ARG A 187 9.50 -7.29 0.39
C ARG A 187 8.36 -7.77 1.29
N PHE A 188 7.43 -6.87 1.56
CA PHE A 188 6.26 -7.19 2.36
C PHE A 188 5.27 -8.07 1.57
N THR A 189 4.60 -8.99 2.23
CA THR A 189 3.55 -9.82 1.64
C THR A 189 2.38 -9.83 2.61
N PRO A 190 1.24 -9.21 2.24
CA PRO A 190 0.00 -9.32 3.00
C PRO A 190 -0.37 -10.80 3.23
N ASP A 191 -1.15 -11.08 4.26
CA ASP A 191 -1.58 -12.45 4.52
C ASP A 191 -2.42 -13.03 3.37
N ALA A 192 -2.54 -14.36 3.37
CA ALA A 192 -3.21 -15.09 2.31
C ALA A 192 -4.69 -14.71 2.15
N GLN A 193 -5.38 -14.33 3.24
CA GLN A 193 -6.78 -13.90 3.18
C GLN A 193 -6.89 -12.53 2.53
N ALA A 194 -6.08 -11.55 2.94
CA ALA A 194 -6.03 -10.24 2.31
C ALA A 194 -5.72 -10.35 0.80
N LEU A 195 -4.73 -11.18 0.42
CA LEU A 195 -4.43 -11.43 -1.00
C LEU A 195 -5.59 -12.11 -1.75
N ALA A 196 -6.35 -12.98 -1.09
CA ALA A 196 -7.52 -13.61 -1.70
C ALA A 196 -8.66 -12.61 -1.93
N GLU A 197 -8.91 -11.71 -0.97
CA GLU A 197 -9.85 -10.59 -1.13
C GLU A 197 -9.41 -9.69 -2.29
N TYR A 198 -8.14 -9.27 -2.33
CA TYR A 198 -7.61 -8.39 -3.36
C TYR A 198 -7.76 -8.93 -4.79
N ARG A 199 -7.61 -10.24 -4.99
CA ARG A 199 -7.82 -10.88 -6.31
C ARG A 199 -9.25 -10.77 -6.84
N GLN A 200 -10.22 -10.41 -6.00
CA GLN A 200 -11.60 -10.14 -6.44
C GLN A 200 -11.74 -8.78 -7.14
N GLY A 201 -10.71 -7.92 -7.06
CA GLY A 201 -10.72 -6.56 -7.59
C GLY A 201 -11.29 -5.54 -6.60
N ALA A 202 -10.87 -4.28 -6.72
CA ALA A 202 -11.24 -3.23 -5.76
C ALA A 202 -12.74 -3.02 -5.66
N ASP A 203 -13.50 -3.05 -6.75
CA ASP A 203 -14.94 -2.78 -6.71
C ASP A 203 -15.70 -3.83 -5.88
N SER A 204 -15.34 -5.11 -6.05
CA SER A 204 -15.93 -6.21 -5.26
C SER A 204 -15.64 -6.03 -3.77
N VAL A 205 -14.37 -5.77 -3.43
CA VAL A 205 -13.94 -5.59 -2.04
C VAL A 205 -14.58 -4.35 -1.41
N ILE A 206 -14.67 -3.24 -2.15
CA ILE A 206 -15.34 -2.02 -1.70
C ILE A 206 -16.81 -2.30 -1.43
N ALA A 207 -17.51 -2.94 -2.37
CA ALA A 207 -18.93 -3.26 -2.23
C ALA A 207 -19.19 -4.16 -1.01
N GLU A 208 -18.38 -5.22 -0.83
CA GLU A 208 -18.47 -6.11 0.33
C GLU A 208 -18.21 -5.36 1.64
N ARG A 209 -17.18 -4.51 1.70
CA ARG A 209 -16.87 -3.75 2.91
C ARG A 209 -17.93 -2.70 3.24
N LYS A 210 -18.54 -2.07 2.23
CA LYS A 210 -19.70 -1.17 2.41
C LYS A 210 -20.91 -1.95 2.95
N ALA A 211 -21.24 -3.09 2.35
CA ALA A 211 -22.33 -3.96 2.82
C ALA A 211 -22.12 -4.47 4.25
N ALA A 212 -20.86 -4.71 4.65
CA ALA A 212 -20.49 -5.13 6.00
C ALA A 212 -20.33 -3.96 7.00
N GLY A 213 -20.54 -2.71 6.61
CA GLY A 213 -20.33 -1.54 7.48
C GLY A 213 -18.87 -1.29 7.87
N ARG A 214 -17.91 -1.91 7.15
CA ARG A 214 -16.45 -1.79 7.33
C ARG A 214 -15.84 -0.68 6.46
N CYS A 215 -16.65 0.00 5.66
CA CYS A 215 -16.29 1.09 4.75
C CYS A 215 -17.32 2.20 4.99
N ARG A 216 -16.86 3.41 5.35
CA ARG A 216 -17.71 4.57 5.64
C ARG A 216 -17.30 5.74 4.78
#